data_AF-A0A1Q2HPE0-F1
#
_entry.id   AF-A0A1Q2HPE0-F1
#
_cell.length_a   1.000
_cell.length_b   1.000
_cell.length_c   1.000
_cell.angle_alpha   90.00
_cell.angle_beta   90.00
_cell.angle_gamma   90.00
#
_symmetry.space_group_name_H-M   'P 1'
#
loop_
_entity.id
_entity.type
_entity.pdbx_description
1 polymer ?
#
loop_
_entity_poly.entity_id
_entity_poly.type
_entity_poly.pdbx_seq_one_letter_code
_entity_poly.pdbx_strand_id
1 'polypeptide(L)'
;MKNKFITVVILTSLVCMPAIGQMELRIDLGNSSDDPAEAGWNTLSLAQLDAGAGLIDFNTELSTGVSVSGSGFDYKQAGGWDNSTIDWVDQAVAEDFVYSINSSSQIDFDGLHSEKVYQVEVLSSWISQYSVSGITVQGEYADENYNSDATQQELESWCAQQAYNDSDWLVWEAVSPEQNGMISAEFTVDSQAGAFYSNANAIRITEIPEPASMIMLGAGGIGMLVRRRKRN
;
A
#
# COMPACT_ATOMS: atom_id res chain seq x y z
N MET A 1 -71.87 6.21 -12.07
CA MET A 1 -70.78 5.27 -11.73
C MET A 1 -69.46 5.99 -11.95
N LYS A 2 -68.71 6.31 -10.89
CA LYS A 2 -67.45 7.07 -10.97
C LYS A 2 -66.29 6.08 -10.74
N ASN A 3 -65.53 5.80 -11.80
CA ASN A 3 -64.32 4.98 -11.73
C ASN A 3 -63.22 5.77 -11.01
N LYS A 4 -62.73 5.22 -9.89
CA LYS A 4 -61.53 5.71 -9.20
C LYS A 4 -60.32 5.00 -9.79
N PHE A 5 -59.46 5.76 -10.47
CA PHE A 5 -58.13 5.28 -10.86
C PHE A 5 -57.25 5.29 -9.60
N ILE A 6 -56.63 4.14 -9.30
CA ILE A 6 -55.58 4.03 -8.29
C ILE A 6 -54.25 4.14 -9.06
N THR A 7 -53.57 5.27 -8.88
CA THR A 7 -52.18 5.43 -9.34
C THR A 7 -51.27 4.83 -8.28
N VAL A 8 -50.57 3.75 -8.62
CA VAL A 8 -49.48 3.20 -7.81
C VAL A 8 -48.20 3.93 -8.19
N VAL A 9 -47.69 4.76 -7.29
CA VAL A 9 -46.36 5.37 -7.40
C VAL A 9 -45.36 4.36 -6.84
N ILE A 10 -44.59 3.73 -7.71
CA ILE A 10 -43.42 2.93 -7.29
C ILE A 10 -42.28 3.92 -7.07
N LEU A 11 -41.97 4.20 -5.81
CA LEU A 11 -40.81 4.99 -5.41
C LEU A 11 -39.60 4.05 -5.42
N THR A 12 -38.85 3.99 -6.52
CA THR A 12 -37.51 3.40 -6.52
C THR A 12 -36.57 4.40 -5.87
N SER A 13 -36.35 4.26 -4.56
CA SER A 13 -35.25 4.91 -3.87
C SER A 13 -33.94 4.32 -4.39
N LEU A 14 -33.30 5.03 -5.31
CA LEU A 14 -31.93 4.78 -5.72
C LEU A 14 -31.06 5.19 -4.53
N VAL A 15 -30.74 4.24 -3.65
CA VAL A 15 -29.66 4.42 -2.68
C VAL A 15 -28.39 4.45 -3.51
N CYS A 16 -27.89 5.65 -3.79
CA CYS A 16 -26.53 5.83 -4.26
C CYS A 16 -25.65 5.42 -3.08
N MET A 17 -25.31 4.14 -2.98
CA MET A 17 -24.22 3.74 -2.11
C MET A 17 -23.00 4.49 -2.62
N PRO A 18 -22.27 5.24 -1.77
CA PRO A 18 -20.98 5.75 -2.18
C PRO A 18 -20.20 4.54 -2.71
N ALA A 19 -19.54 4.70 -3.85
CA ALA A 19 -18.48 3.79 -4.20
C ALA A 19 -17.56 3.78 -2.97
N ILE A 20 -17.51 2.64 -2.25
CA ILE A 20 -16.53 2.50 -1.18
C ILE A 20 -15.20 2.66 -1.91
N GLY A 21 -14.48 3.73 -1.60
CA GLY A 21 -13.19 4.00 -2.19
C GLY A 21 -12.30 2.79 -1.99
N GLN A 22 -11.50 2.49 -2.99
CA GLN A 22 -10.36 1.59 -2.89
C GLN A 22 -9.54 2.02 -1.66
N MET A 23 -9.27 1.10 -0.74
CA MET A 23 -8.47 1.44 0.44
C MET A 23 -7.06 1.83 -0.01
N GLU A 24 -6.57 2.93 0.55
CA GLU A 24 -5.21 3.40 0.35
C GLU A 24 -4.61 3.71 1.71
N LEU A 25 -3.45 3.13 1.99
CA LEU A 25 -2.67 3.39 3.18
C LEU A 25 -1.39 4.08 2.74
N ARG A 26 -1.09 5.25 3.29
CA ARG A 26 0.21 5.91 3.17
C ARG A 26 0.82 6.03 4.54
N ILE A 27 2.03 5.52 4.70
CA ILE A 27 2.71 5.40 5.97
C ILE A 27 4.06 6.11 5.88
N ASP A 28 4.29 7.02 6.81
CA ASP A 28 5.58 7.64 7.11
C ASP A 28 6.15 6.90 8.33
N LEU A 29 7.31 6.26 8.14
CA LEU A 29 7.90 5.36 9.13
C LEU A 29 8.88 6.07 10.07
N GLY A 30 9.36 7.27 9.72
CA GLY A 30 10.41 7.98 10.47
C GLY A 30 9.85 8.92 11.54
N ASN A 31 8.89 9.75 11.16
CA ASN A 31 8.45 10.94 11.91
C ASN A 31 9.62 11.65 12.64
N SER A 32 10.62 12.10 11.88
CA SER A 32 11.80 12.81 12.40
C SER A 32 12.08 14.13 11.71
N SER A 33 11.38 14.41 10.61
CA SER A 33 11.29 15.69 9.90
C SER A 33 9.96 16.40 10.25
N ASP A 34 9.54 17.36 9.43
CA ASP A 34 8.20 17.97 9.52
C ASP A 34 7.11 16.94 9.14
N ASP A 35 5.88 17.16 9.57
CA ASP A 35 4.75 16.29 9.15
C ASP A 35 4.44 16.49 7.65
N PRO A 36 3.95 15.45 6.93
CA PRO A 36 3.48 15.59 5.56
C PRO A 36 2.41 16.68 5.41
N ALA A 37 2.39 17.34 4.25
CA ALA A 37 1.50 18.48 4.03
C ALA A 37 0.02 18.08 3.83
N GLU A 38 -0.21 16.87 3.30
CA GLU A 38 -1.54 16.32 3.07
C GLU A 38 -2.08 15.59 4.30
N ALA A 39 -3.39 15.68 4.53
CA ALA A 39 -4.05 14.85 5.54
C ALA A 39 -4.16 13.39 5.07
N GLY A 40 -4.39 12.48 6.01
CA GLY A 40 -4.58 11.05 5.72
C GLY A 40 -3.32 10.19 5.84
N TRP A 41 -2.14 10.80 5.96
CA TRP A 41 -0.90 10.07 6.25
C TRP A 41 -0.93 9.42 7.64
N ASN A 42 -0.40 8.20 7.71
CA ASN A 42 -0.12 7.52 8.96
C ASN A 42 1.34 7.77 9.35
N THR A 43 1.57 8.82 10.13
CA THR A 43 2.91 9.20 10.59
C THR A 43 3.26 8.47 11.88
N LEU A 44 4.29 7.63 11.84
CA LEU A 44 4.65 6.72 12.92
C LEU A 44 6.01 7.08 13.52
N SER A 45 6.06 7.16 14.85
CA SER A 45 7.34 7.06 15.56
C SER A 45 7.83 5.61 15.61
N LEU A 46 9.14 5.42 15.78
CA LEU A 46 9.72 4.10 16.00
C LEU A 46 9.01 3.30 17.12
N ALA A 47 8.63 3.97 18.22
CA ALA A 47 7.90 3.31 19.31
C ALA A 47 6.47 2.86 18.93
N GLN A 48 5.80 3.59 18.02
CA GLN A 48 4.49 3.16 17.48
C GLN A 48 4.65 1.99 16.51
N LEU A 49 5.71 2.03 15.70
CA LEU A 49 6.06 0.92 14.81
C LEU A 49 6.39 -0.35 15.60
N ASP A 50 7.19 -0.27 16.66
CA ASP A 50 7.53 -1.41 17.53
C ASP A 50 6.31 -1.98 18.28
N ALA A 51 5.39 -1.12 18.71
CA ALA A 51 4.22 -1.52 19.49
C ALA A 51 3.07 -2.06 18.63
N GLY A 52 3.09 -1.77 17.32
CA GLY A 52 1.94 -1.92 16.44
C GLY A 52 1.02 -0.70 16.50
N ALA A 53 0.73 -0.11 15.35
CA ALA A 53 -0.15 1.04 15.19
C ALA A 53 -1.33 0.69 14.28
N GLY A 54 -2.55 1.06 14.70
CA GLY A 54 -3.72 0.99 13.82
C GLY A 54 -3.67 2.07 12.75
N LEU A 55 -4.08 1.73 11.53
CA LEU A 55 -4.00 2.61 10.38
C LEU A 55 -5.36 3.21 10.00
N ILE A 56 -5.31 4.43 9.48
CA ILE A 56 -6.42 5.09 8.80
C ILE A 56 -6.23 4.99 7.29
N ASP A 57 -7.36 4.97 6.58
CA ASP A 57 -7.40 5.09 5.14
C ASP A 57 -7.07 6.53 4.74
N PHE A 58 -6.14 6.70 3.81
CA PHE A 58 -5.64 7.98 3.35
C PHE A 58 -6.77 8.86 2.77
N ASN A 59 -7.68 8.26 2.00
CA ASN A 59 -8.71 8.97 1.27
C ASN A 59 -9.90 9.40 2.13
N THR A 60 -10.22 8.62 3.18
CA THR A 60 -11.41 8.83 4.01
C THR A 60 -11.08 9.27 5.43
N GLU A 61 -9.82 9.16 5.86
CA GLU A 61 -9.35 9.41 7.23
C GLU A 61 -10.06 8.54 8.29
N LEU A 62 -10.67 7.43 7.86
CA LEU A 62 -11.36 6.48 8.74
C LEU A 62 -10.45 5.31 9.09
N SER A 63 -10.60 4.79 10.31
CA SER A 63 -9.93 3.55 10.74
C SER A 63 -10.26 2.39 9.81
N THR A 64 -9.24 1.67 9.35
CA THR A 64 -9.40 0.54 8.42
C THR A 64 -9.53 -0.80 9.14
N GLY A 65 -9.04 -0.88 10.38
CA GLY A 65 -8.85 -2.16 11.09
C GLY A 65 -7.54 -2.86 10.70
N VAL A 66 -6.77 -2.29 9.77
CA VAL A 66 -5.40 -2.69 9.48
C VAL A 66 -4.48 -2.11 10.56
N SER A 67 -3.45 -2.86 10.94
CA SER A 67 -2.35 -2.37 11.77
C SER A 67 -1.01 -2.61 11.09
N VAL A 68 -0.01 -1.79 11.43
CA VAL A 68 1.37 -2.00 11.03
C VAL A 68 2.25 -2.16 12.26
N SER A 69 3.20 -3.06 12.20
CA SER A 69 4.28 -3.18 13.17
C SER A 69 5.62 -3.35 12.45
N GLY A 70 6.71 -3.03 13.13
CA GLY A 70 8.05 -3.26 12.60
C GLY A 70 8.96 -3.89 13.63
N SER A 71 10.00 -4.55 13.15
CA SER A 71 11.02 -5.17 13.99
C SER A 71 12.41 -5.02 13.37
N GLY A 72 13.44 -5.02 14.22
CA GLY A 72 14.82 -4.93 13.78
C GLY A 72 15.27 -3.52 13.36
N PHE A 73 14.44 -2.50 13.50
CA PHE A 73 14.87 -1.10 13.35
C PHE A 73 15.37 -0.56 14.70
N ASP A 74 16.56 0.02 14.73
CA ASP A 74 17.20 0.50 15.97
C ASP A 74 17.15 2.03 16.09
N TYR A 75 17.04 2.71 14.95
CA TYR A 75 17.24 4.14 14.84
C TYR A 75 16.22 4.76 13.89
N LYS A 76 16.06 6.07 14.04
CA LYS A 76 15.37 6.93 13.08
C LYS A 76 16.22 8.16 12.81
N GLN A 77 16.13 8.70 11.61
CA GLN A 77 16.91 9.86 11.19
C GLN A 77 16.17 10.67 10.13
N ALA A 78 16.40 11.98 10.15
CA ALA A 78 16.06 12.91 9.07
C ALA A 78 17.31 13.24 8.24
N GLY A 79 17.10 13.55 6.97
CA GLY A 79 18.14 13.88 6.01
C GLY A 79 18.37 12.72 5.05
N GLY A 80 17.73 12.80 3.89
CA GLY A 80 17.82 11.74 2.90
C GLY A 80 17.02 11.96 1.63
N TRP A 81 16.40 13.14 1.43
CA TRP A 81 15.68 13.50 0.21
C TRP A 81 15.91 14.99 -0.09
N ASP A 82 16.17 15.34 -1.35
CA ASP A 82 16.43 16.72 -1.78
C ASP A 82 15.45 17.23 -2.84
N ASN A 83 14.49 16.40 -3.25
CA ASN A 83 13.48 16.74 -4.23
C ASN A 83 12.21 17.25 -3.54
N SER A 84 11.39 17.98 -4.30
CA SER A 84 10.03 18.32 -3.86
C SER A 84 9.14 17.08 -3.80
N THR A 85 7.91 17.22 -3.31
CA THR A 85 6.87 16.20 -3.44
C THR A 85 6.74 15.72 -4.90
N ILE A 86 6.78 14.40 -5.10
CA ILE A 86 6.66 13.71 -6.40
C ILE A 86 5.65 12.57 -6.26
N ASP A 87 4.64 12.55 -7.14
CA ASP A 87 3.51 11.62 -7.08
C ASP A 87 2.91 11.52 -5.66
N TRP A 88 2.99 10.35 -5.01
CA TRP A 88 2.48 10.14 -3.65
C TRP A 88 3.51 10.42 -2.57
N VAL A 89 4.78 10.60 -2.94
CA VAL A 89 5.88 10.80 -2.00
C VAL A 89 5.94 12.28 -1.61
N ASP A 90 5.43 12.59 -0.41
CA ASP A 90 5.59 13.91 0.21
C ASP A 90 7.06 14.13 0.57
N GLN A 91 7.57 15.35 0.35
CA GLN A 91 8.96 15.70 0.67
C GLN A 91 9.30 15.37 2.13
N ALA A 92 8.41 15.70 3.07
CA ALA A 92 8.69 15.56 4.49
C ALA A 92 8.89 14.08 4.88
N VAL A 93 8.09 13.21 4.28
CA VAL A 93 8.11 11.75 4.47
C VAL A 93 9.29 11.07 3.79
N ALA A 94 9.77 11.65 2.69
CA ALA A 94 10.97 11.12 2.03
C ALA A 94 12.25 11.51 2.79
N GLU A 95 12.23 12.64 3.49
CA GLU A 95 13.38 13.15 4.24
C GLU A 95 13.71 12.31 5.47
N ASP A 96 12.78 11.52 6.00
CA ASP A 96 13.02 10.68 7.16
C ASP A 96 12.86 9.19 6.88
N PHE A 97 13.51 8.41 7.76
CA PHE A 97 13.53 6.97 7.66
C PHE A 97 13.85 6.32 9.00
N VAL A 98 13.42 5.08 9.14
CA VAL A 98 13.91 4.14 10.14
C VAL A 98 15.03 3.30 9.55
N TYR A 99 16.00 2.93 10.37
CA TYR A 99 17.09 2.08 9.93
C TYR A 99 17.67 1.21 11.04
N SER A 100 18.42 0.21 10.62
CA SER A 100 19.22 -0.66 11.48
C SER A 100 20.67 -0.71 11.01
N ILE A 101 21.59 -1.19 11.86
CA ILE A 101 23.01 -1.28 11.52
C ILE A 101 23.49 -2.73 11.64
N ASN A 102 23.98 -3.29 10.53
CA ASN A 102 24.44 -4.68 10.42
C ASN A 102 23.36 -5.73 10.74
N SER A 103 22.09 -5.38 10.57
CA SER A 103 20.95 -6.25 10.82
C SER A 103 19.91 -6.09 9.72
N SER A 104 19.14 -7.15 9.49
CA SER A 104 17.92 -7.06 8.69
C SER A 104 16.76 -6.55 9.55
N SER A 105 15.76 -5.94 8.91
CA SER A 105 14.54 -5.47 9.56
C SER A 105 13.30 -5.90 8.78
N GLN A 106 12.13 -5.75 9.39
CA GLN A 106 10.85 -6.21 8.83
C GLN A 106 9.74 -5.24 9.20
N ILE A 107 8.75 -5.10 8.31
CA ILE A 107 7.51 -4.38 8.53
C ILE A 107 6.35 -5.29 8.17
N ASP A 108 5.44 -5.51 9.12
CA ASP A 108 4.27 -6.37 8.96
C ASP A 108 3.00 -5.53 9.00
N PHE A 109 2.12 -5.77 8.02
CA PHE A 109 0.78 -5.22 7.95
C PHE A 109 -0.23 -6.33 8.24
N ASP A 110 -1.02 -6.18 9.28
CA ASP A 110 -2.05 -7.14 9.70
C ASP A 110 -3.45 -6.60 9.44
N GLY A 111 -4.41 -7.49 9.19
CA GLY A 111 -5.84 -7.13 9.07
C GLY A 111 -6.28 -6.71 7.67
N LEU A 112 -5.43 -6.91 6.65
CA LEU A 112 -5.82 -6.76 5.25
C LEU A 112 -6.82 -7.86 4.86
N HIS A 113 -7.66 -7.58 3.85
CA HIS A 113 -8.62 -8.57 3.37
C HIS A 113 -7.91 -9.62 2.52
N SER A 114 -7.83 -10.87 2.99
CA SER A 114 -7.12 -11.97 2.32
C SER A 114 -7.66 -12.37 0.95
N GLU A 115 -8.87 -11.93 0.59
CA GLU A 115 -9.50 -12.16 -0.73
C GLU A 115 -9.22 -11.01 -1.72
N LYS A 116 -8.50 -9.98 -1.28
CA LYS A 116 -8.12 -8.82 -2.09
C LYS A 116 -6.66 -8.92 -2.52
N VAL A 117 -6.35 -8.20 -3.59
CA VAL A 117 -4.99 -8.01 -4.08
C VAL A 117 -4.64 -6.55 -3.85
N TYR A 118 -3.37 -6.27 -3.55
CA TYR A 118 -2.88 -4.94 -3.23
C TYR A 118 -1.65 -4.61 -4.08
N GLN A 119 -1.52 -3.36 -4.51
CA GLN A 119 -0.24 -2.83 -4.93
C GLN A 119 0.51 -2.35 -3.68
N VAL A 120 1.79 -2.67 -3.60
CA VAL A 120 2.66 -2.24 -2.48
C VAL A 120 3.83 -1.47 -3.07
N GLU A 121 4.11 -0.30 -2.53
CA GLU A 121 5.24 0.53 -2.92
C GLU A 121 6.06 0.89 -1.70
N VAL A 122 7.39 0.74 -1.83
CA VAL A 122 8.32 0.94 -0.73
C VAL A 122 9.37 1.96 -1.13
N LEU A 123 9.37 3.08 -0.42
CA LEU A 123 10.44 4.07 -0.49
C LEU A 123 11.54 3.70 0.50
N SER A 124 12.70 3.36 -0.04
CA SER A 124 13.93 3.17 0.71
C SER A 124 15.02 3.97 0.01
N SER A 125 15.25 5.19 0.50
CA SER A 125 16.18 6.16 -0.08
C SER A 125 17.04 6.78 1.01
N TRP A 126 18.35 6.86 0.75
CA TRP A 126 19.30 7.49 1.66
C TRP A 126 20.59 7.84 0.94
N ILE A 127 21.20 8.99 1.27
CA ILE A 127 22.46 9.46 0.68
C ILE A 127 23.65 8.50 0.90
N SER A 128 23.54 7.55 1.82
CA SER A 128 24.60 6.59 2.15
C SER A 128 24.70 5.47 1.12
N GLN A 129 25.85 5.36 0.45
CA GLN A 129 26.19 4.25 -0.44
C GLN A 129 26.26 2.87 0.25
N TYR A 130 26.17 2.84 1.58
CA TYR A 130 26.22 1.63 2.40
C TYR A 130 24.84 1.06 2.71
N SER A 131 23.79 1.75 2.26
CA SER A 131 22.41 1.26 2.31
C SER A 131 22.13 0.51 1.01
N VAL A 132 22.51 -0.76 1.00
CA VAL A 132 22.11 -1.69 -0.05
C VAL A 132 21.20 -2.69 0.64
N SER A 133 19.94 -2.76 0.22
CA SER A 133 18.96 -3.62 0.88
C SER A 133 18.37 -4.57 -0.15
N GLY A 134 18.39 -5.87 0.15
CA GLY A 134 17.42 -6.76 -0.49
C GLY A 134 16.06 -6.45 0.11
N ILE A 135 15.14 -5.91 -0.67
CA ILE A 135 13.78 -5.60 -0.19
C ILE A 135 12.83 -6.57 -0.86
N THR A 136 12.09 -7.32 -0.06
CA THR A 136 11.06 -8.25 -0.55
C THR A 136 9.73 -7.96 0.11
N VAL A 137 8.64 -8.23 -0.60
CA VAL A 137 7.29 -8.26 -0.06
C VAL A 137 6.74 -9.66 -0.28
N GLN A 138 6.29 -10.32 0.79
CA GLN A 138 5.90 -11.72 0.77
C GLN A 138 6.99 -12.67 0.20
N GLY A 139 8.25 -12.33 0.43
CA GLY A 139 9.40 -13.10 -0.04
C GLY A 139 9.77 -12.90 -1.52
N GLU A 140 9.03 -12.06 -2.25
CA GLU A 140 9.30 -11.75 -3.66
C GLU A 140 9.92 -10.36 -3.81
N TYR A 141 10.82 -10.19 -4.78
CA TYR A 141 11.36 -8.87 -5.15
C TYR A 141 10.32 -8.06 -5.94
N ALA A 142 10.54 -6.75 -6.04
CA ALA A 142 9.67 -5.85 -6.77
C ALA A 142 9.50 -6.25 -8.24
N ASP A 143 8.35 -5.92 -8.82
CA ASP A 143 8.05 -6.12 -10.23
C ASP A 143 8.72 -5.04 -11.10
N GLU A 144 8.75 -3.80 -10.57
CA GLU A 144 9.38 -2.64 -11.20
C GLU A 144 9.83 -1.59 -10.16
N ASN A 145 10.46 -0.53 -10.65
CA ASN A 145 10.70 0.72 -9.93
C ASN A 145 9.80 1.82 -10.52
N TYR A 146 9.64 2.95 -9.82
CA TYR A 146 8.83 4.07 -10.30
C TYR A 146 9.26 4.60 -11.69
N ASN A 147 10.56 4.64 -11.95
CA ASN A 147 11.09 5.09 -13.24
C ASN A 147 10.97 4.03 -14.35
N SER A 148 10.56 2.80 -14.02
CA SER A 148 10.37 1.62 -14.90
C SER A 148 11.56 1.30 -15.81
N ASP A 149 12.78 1.57 -15.34
CA ASP A 149 14.03 1.37 -16.08
C ASP A 149 15.00 0.40 -15.40
N ALA A 150 14.70 -0.03 -14.17
CA ALA A 150 15.52 -0.99 -13.45
C ALA A 150 15.46 -2.38 -14.07
N THR A 151 16.61 -3.02 -14.17
CA THR A 151 16.72 -4.46 -14.45
C THR A 151 16.34 -5.26 -13.21
N GLN A 152 15.97 -6.54 -13.41
CA GLN A 152 15.70 -7.44 -12.28
C GLN A 152 16.85 -7.49 -11.27
N GLN A 153 18.10 -7.45 -11.74
CA GLN A 153 19.26 -7.45 -10.87
C GLN A 153 19.32 -6.19 -10.00
N GLU A 154 18.93 -5.04 -10.52
CA GLU A 154 18.87 -3.78 -9.76
C GLU A 154 17.74 -3.79 -8.73
N LEU A 155 16.59 -4.42 -9.05
CA LEU A 155 15.50 -4.63 -8.09
C LEU A 155 15.91 -5.59 -6.95
N GLU A 156 16.69 -6.63 -7.25
CA GLU A 156 17.22 -7.60 -6.27
C GLU A 156 18.33 -7.02 -5.38
N SER A 157 19.00 -5.96 -5.85
CA SER A 157 20.14 -5.31 -5.17
C SER A 157 19.92 -3.82 -4.98
N TRP A 158 18.73 -3.47 -4.48
CA TRP A 158 18.29 -2.09 -4.35
C TRP A 158 19.31 -1.20 -3.63
N CYS A 159 19.63 -0.06 -4.26
CA CYS A 159 20.60 0.90 -3.77
C CYS A 159 19.87 2.17 -3.33
N ALA A 160 19.81 2.41 -2.01
CA ALA A 160 19.08 3.56 -1.48
C ALA A 160 19.70 4.91 -1.92
N GLN A 161 21.00 4.92 -2.26
CA GLN A 161 21.66 6.11 -2.78
C GLN A 161 21.26 6.40 -4.23
N GLN A 162 21.08 5.37 -5.06
CA GLN A 162 20.54 5.53 -6.41
C GLN A 162 19.10 6.05 -6.31
N ALA A 163 18.28 5.42 -5.46
CA ALA A 163 16.92 5.82 -5.19
C ALA A 163 16.79 7.28 -4.74
N TYR A 164 17.71 7.73 -3.87
CA TYR A 164 17.82 9.12 -3.46
C TYR A 164 18.08 10.07 -4.64
N ASN A 165 19.08 9.76 -5.46
CA ASN A 165 19.47 10.64 -6.57
C ASN A 165 18.41 10.70 -7.69
N ASP A 166 17.71 9.59 -7.91
CA ASP A 166 16.80 9.43 -9.05
C ASP A 166 15.33 9.62 -8.69
N SER A 167 15.03 9.94 -7.42
CA SER A 167 13.67 10.04 -6.88
C SER A 167 12.83 8.78 -7.10
N ASP A 168 13.36 7.64 -6.68
CA ASP A 168 12.85 6.34 -7.10
C ASP A 168 12.42 5.47 -5.91
N TRP A 169 11.53 4.52 -6.18
CA TRP A 169 11.01 3.56 -5.21
C TRP A 169 10.62 2.24 -5.87
N LEU A 170 10.48 1.20 -5.05
CA LEU A 170 10.14 -0.15 -5.51
C LEU A 170 8.63 -0.34 -5.57
N VAL A 171 8.15 -1.09 -6.56
CA VAL A 171 6.72 -1.36 -6.81
C VAL A 171 6.48 -2.86 -6.94
N TRP A 172 5.56 -3.38 -6.15
CA TRP A 172 4.93 -4.69 -6.34
C TRP A 172 3.52 -4.47 -6.86
N GLU A 173 3.27 -4.84 -8.11
CA GLU A 173 2.01 -4.58 -8.80
C GLU A 173 0.84 -5.38 -8.21
N ALA A 174 1.11 -6.59 -7.68
CA ALA A 174 0.05 -7.48 -7.21
C ALA A 174 0.50 -8.40 -6.07
N VAL A 175 0.23 -7.98 -4.84
CA VAL A 175 0.48 -8.72 -3.60
C VAL A 175 -0.83 -9.23 -3.02
N SER A 176 -0.90 -10.54 -2.75
CA SER A 176 -2.00 -11.14 -2.00
C SER A 176 -1.60 -11.28 -0.53
N PRO A 177 -2.41 -10.84 0.43
CA PRO A 177 -2.15 -11.12 1.84
C PRO A 177 -2.18 -12.62 2.10
N GLU A 178 -1.51 -13.04 3.16
CA GLU A 178 -1.67 -14.38 3.71
C GLU A 178 -3.12 -14.64 4.17
N GLN A 179 -3.46 -15.90 4.48
CA GLN A 179 -4.82 -16.25 4.93
C GLN A 179 -5.27 -15.53 6.21
N ASN A 180 -4.34 -15.08 7.05
CA ASN A 180 -4.59 -14.28 8.23
C ASN A 180 -4.73 -12.77 7.93
N GLY A 181 -4.58 -12.35 6.68
CA GLY A 181 -4.62 -10.94 6.27
C GLY A 181 -3.30 -10.20 6.43
N MET A 182 -2.17 -10.91 6.49
CA MET A 182 -0.85 -10.32 6.67
C MET A 182 -0.16 -10.02 5.34
N ILE A 183 0.51 -8.87 5.22
CA ILE A 183 1.55 -8.58 4.22
C ILE A 183 2.83 -8.22 4.98
N SER A 184 3.94 -8.92 4.68
CA SER A 184 5.26 -8.67 5.27
C SER A 184 6.21 -8.07 4.23
N ALA A 185 6.92 -7.00 4.60
CA ALA A 185 8.04 -6.43 3.87
C ALA A 185 9.34 -6.66 4.65
N GLU A 186 10.31 -7.35 4.03
CA GLU A 186 11.61 -7.64 4.64
C GLU A 186 12.72 -6.79 4.01
N PHE A 187 13.61 -6.27 4.84
CA PHE A 187 14.73 -5.43 4.45
C PHE A 187 16.03 -6.11 4.90
N THR A 188 16.73 -6.71 3.95
CA THR A 188 17.88 -7.58 4.21
C THR A 188 19.20 -6.87 4.01
N VAL A 189 20.10 -7.03 4.98
CA VAL A 189 21.49 -6.57 4.90
C VAL A 189 22.43 -7.70 4.52
N ASP A 190 23.21 -7.52 3.45
CA ASP A 190 24.34 -8.39 3.09
C ASP A 190 25.69 -7.67 3.25
N SER A 191 26.32 -7.88 4.40
CA SER A 191 27.65 -7.33 4.71
C SER A 191 28.75 -7.78 3.75
N GLN A 192 28.59 -8.93 3.07
CA GLN A 192 29.57 -9.40 2.08
C GLN A 192 29.45 -8.62 0.77
N ALA A 193 28.25 -8.08 0.48
CA ALA A 193 27.99 -7.18 -0.63
C ALA A 193 28.27 -5.70 -0.30
N GLY A 194 28.70 -5.40 0.92
CA GLY A 194 28.98 -4.02 1.37
C GLY A 194 27.76 -3.25 1.88
N ALA A 195 26.63 -3.94 2.07
CA ALA A 195 25.47 -3.41 2.77
C ALA A 195 25.70 -3.42 4.28
N PHE A 196 25.41 -2.30 4.94
CA PHE A 196 25.49 -2.20 6.40
C PHE A 196 24.21 -1.67 7.04
N TYR A 197 23.25 -1.22 6.23
CA TYR A 197 22.03 -0.62 6.73
C TYR A 197 20.82 -1.19 5.98
N SER A 198 19.80 -1.59 6.73
CA SER A 198 18.44 -1.68 6.23
C SER A 198 17.74 -0.37 6.56
N ASN A 199 17.01 0.22 5.60
CA ASN A 199 16.27 1.45 5.84
C ASN A 199 14.92 1.44 5.12
N ALA A 200 13.95 2.13 5.69
CA ALA A 200 12.64 2.36 5.10
C ALA A 200 12.17 3.78 5.46
N ASN A 201 11.75 4.53 4.45
CA ASN A 201 11.24 5.90 4.60
C ASN A 201 9.72 5.84 4.70
N ALA A 202 9.09 5.27 3.67
CA ALA A 202 7.65 5.30 3.49
C ALA A 202 7.13 4.05 2.77
N ILE A 203 5.86 3.73 3.01
CA ILE A 203 5.16 2.65 2.30
C ILE A 203 3.79 3.14 1.86
N ARG A 204 3.40 2.81 0.62
CA ARG A 204 2.03 2.92 0.12
C ARG A 204 1.45 1.53 -0.13
N ILE A 205 0.23 1.28 0.34
CA ILE A 205 -0.54 0.07 0.02
C ILE A 205 -1.89 0.49 -0.54
N THR A 206 -2.21 0.01 -1.74
CA THR A 206 -3.46 0.34 -2.44
C THR A 206 -4.19 -0.94 -2.81
N GLU A 207 -5.42 -1.14 -2.34
CA GLU A 207 -6.26 -2.28 -2.79
C GLU A 207 -6.39 -2.26 -4.31
N ILE A 208 -6.36 -3.35 -5.06
CA ILE A 208 -6.57 -3.33 -6.52
C ILE A 208 -8.04 -3.66 -6.81
N PRO A 209 -8.77 -2.86 -7.61
CA PRO A 209 -10.18 -3.12 -7.84
C PRO A 209 -10.33 -4.40 -8.68
N GLU A 210 -11.18 -5.31 -8.23
CA GLU A 210 -11.56 -6.46 -9.05
C GLU A 210 -12.20 -5.95 -10.35
N PRO A 211 -11.77 -6.44 -11.53
CA PRO A 211 -12.42 -6.09 -12.78
C PRO A 211 -13.92 -6.42 -12.69
N ALA A 212 -14.79 -5.46 -13.02
CA ALA A 212 -16.26 -5.53 -12.89
C ALA A 212 -16.95 -6.73 -13.61
N SER A 213 -16.18 -7.56 -14.32
CA SER A 213 -16.56 -8.78 -15.03
C SER A 213 -17.27 -9.83 -14.16
N MET A 214 -17.01 -9.90 -12.84
CA MET A 214 -17.65 -10.88 -11.96
C MET A 214 -19.12 -10.56 -11.63
N ILE A 215 -19.52 -9.28 -11.64
CA ILE A 215 -20.91 -8.87 -11.35
C ILE A 215 -21.85 -9.15 -12.54
N MET A 216 -21.33 -9.11 -13.76
CA MET A 216 -22.10 -9.43 -14.99
C MET A 216 -22.43 -10.93 -15.13
N LEU A 217 -21.63 -11.83 -14.55
CA LEU A 217 -21.90 -13.28 -14.59
C LEU A 217 -23.11 -13.67 -13.73
N GLY A 218 -23.37 -12.95 -12.63
CA GLY A 218 -24.53 -13.18 -11.75
C GLY A 218 -25.85 -12.63 -12.32
N ALA A 219 -25.82 -11.47 -12.98
CA ALA A 219 -27.02 -10.85 -13.56
C ALA A 219 -27.45 -11.49 -14.90
N GLY A 220 -26.50 -12.03 -15.68
CA GLY A 220 -26.79 -12.70 -16.95
C GLY A 220 -27.48 -14.08 -16.83
N GLY A 221 -27.27 -14.79 -15.71
CA GLY A 221 -27.80 -16.13 -15.49
C GLY A 221 -29.30 -16.20 -15.14
N ILE A 222 -29.84 -15.17 -14.48
CA ILE A 222 -31.25 -15.17 -14.04
C ILE A 222 -32.21 -14.80 -15.19
N GLY A 223 -31.73 -14.04 -16.19
CA GLY A 223 -32.53 -13.63 -17.35
C GLY A 223 -32.89 -14.77 -18.33
N MET A 224 -32.09 -15.84 -18.40
CA MET A 224 -32.30 -16.92 -19.37
C MET A 224 -33.25 -18.04 -18.88
N LEU A 225 -33.53 -18.14 -17.58
CA LEU A 225 -34.44 -19.19 -17.06
C LEU A 225 -35.93 -18.79 -17.05
N VAL A 226 -36.26 -17.50 -17.21
CA VAL A 226 -37.67 -17.03 -17.15
C VAL A 226 -38.38 -17.08 -18.51
N ARG A 227 -37.68 -17.31 -19.64
CA ARG A 227 -38.29 -17.20 -20.98
C ARG A 227 -38.85 -18.49 -21.60
N ARG A 228 -38.91 -19.61 -20.87
CA ARG A 228 -39.49 -20.88 -21.35
C ARG A 228 -40.67 -21.36 -20.48
N ARG A 229 -41.75 -20.59 -20.42
CA ARG A 229 -43.09 -21.13 -20.09
C ARG A 229 -44.19 -20.17 -20.55
N LYS A 230 -44.65 -20.37 -21.80
CA LYS A 230 -46.07 -20.45 -22.21
C LYS A 230 -46.20 -20.23 -23.71
N ARG A 231 -46.62 -21.26 -24.42
CA ARG A 231 -47.59 -21.14 -25.51
C ARG A 231 -48.31 -22.48 -25.66
N ASN A 232 -49.59 -22.47 -25.28
CA ASN A 232 -50.61 -23.36 -25.80
C ASN A 232 -50.94 -22.93 -27.23
#